data_AF-A0A2M7DGS2-F1
#
_entry.id   AF-A0A2M7DGS2-F1
#
_cell.length_a   1.000
_cell.length_b   1.000
_cell.length_c   1.000
_cell.angle_alpha   90.00
_cell.angle_beta   90.00
_cell.angle_gamma   90.00
#
_symmetry.space_group_name_H-M   'P 1'
#
loop_
_entity.id
_entity.type
_entity.pdbx_description
1 polymer ?
#
loop_
_entity_poly.entity_id
_entity_poly.type
_entity_poly.pdbx_seq_one_letter_code
_entity_poly.pdbx_strand_id
1 'polypeptide(L)'
;MVPVDEYQKSERTAKYGILVIGLTLLVFFLIQLISKIYIHPFQYVMIGLALVMFYTLLISISEHSSFLKAYLIAAISVLTLITLYSKTILKGLKFPLLICFSLGVLYSYIYIIIQLENYALLTGSIGLFIILAIIMFSSKKIDWQK
;
A
#
# COMPACT_ATOMS: atom_id res chain seq x y z
N MET A 1 22.74 14.09 -17.45
CA MET A 1 22.90 12.69 -17.01
C MET A 1 21.78 12.44 -16.01
N VAL A 2 20.75 11.68 -16.38
CA VAL A 2 19.75 11.23 -15.40
C VAL A 2 20.52 10.43 -14.35
N PRO A 3 20.40 10.70 -13.04
CA PRO A 3 21.18 9.97 -12.05
C PRO A 3 20.68 8.53 -12.09
N VAL A 4 21.55 7.59 -12.46
CA VAL A 4 21.30 6.13 -12.40
C VAL A 4 20.71 5.73 -11.05
N ASP A 5 21.07 6.47 -10.00
CA ASP A 5 20.62 6.30 -8.62
C ASP A 5 19.09 6.46 -8.43
N GLU A 6 18.44 7.39 -9.13
CA GLU A 6 17.00 7.63 -8.97
C GLU A 6 16.17 6.51 -9.63
N TYR A 7 16.63 6.03 -10.80
CA TYR A 7 16.03 4.89 -11.48
C TYR A 7 16.20 3.59 -10.68
N GLN A 8 17.38 3.37 -10.09
CA GLN A 8 17.63 2.22 -9.22
C GLN A 8 16.75 2.23 -7.96
N LYS A 9 16.50 3.40 -7.36
CA LYS A 9 15.55 3.53 -6.23
C LYS A 9 14.13 3.19 -6.66
N SER A 10 13.68 3.66 -7.83
CA SER A 10 12.37 3.31 -8.40
C SER A 10 12.24 1.80 -8.67
N GLU A 11 13.29 1.15 -9.20
CA GLU A 11 13.30 -0.30 -9.43
C GLU A 11 13.25 -1.09 -8.11
N ARG A 12 14.01 -0.66 -7.08
CA ARG A 12 13.94 -1.25 -5.73
C ARG A 12 12.54 -1.10 -5.14
N THR A 13 11.90 0.04 -5.35
CA THR A 13 10.52 0.29 -4.90
C THR A 13 9.55 -0.71 -5.53
N ALA A 14 9.68 -0.99 -6.83
CA ALA A 14 8.85 -1.95 -7.54
C ALA A 14 8.99 -3.38 -7.00
N LYS A 15 10.17 -3.79 -6.53
CA LYS A 15 10.39 -5.12 -5.90
C LYS A 15 9.56 -5.30 -4.63
N TYR A 16 9.37 -4.23 -3.86
CA TYR A 16 8.46 -4.24 -2.70
C TYR A 16 6.98 -4.15 -3.10
N GLY A 17 6.66 -4.00 -4.39
CA GLY A 17 5.29 -3.73 -4.80
C GLY A 17 4.30 -4.85 -4.57
N ILE A 18 4.76 -6.09 -4.69
CA ILE A 18 3.95 -7.27 -4.38
C ILE A 18 3.49 -7.27 -2.91
N LEU A 19 4.34 -6.76 -2.01
CA LEU A 19 4.04 -6.67 -0.58
C LEU A 19 2.91 -5.66 -0.33
N VAL A 20 3.02 -4.48 -0.96
CA VAL A 20 2.00 -3.42 -0.84
C VAL A 20 0.66 -3.91 -1.34
N ILE A 21 0.66 -4.57 -2.50
CA ILE A 21 -0.55 -5.12 -3.10
C ILE A 21 -1.17 -6.17 -2.18
N GLY A 22 -0.40 -7.16 -1.74
CA GLY A 22 -0.87 -8.23 -0.86
C GLY A 22 -1.45 -7.70 0.45
N LEU A 23 -0.75 -6.79 1.12
CA LEU A 23 -1.21 -6.20 2.38
C LEU A 23 -2.43 -5.32 2.21
N THR A 24 -2.50 -4.52 1.14
CA THR A 24 -3.67 -3.68 0.89
C THR A 24 -4.90 -4.55 0.65
N LEU A 25 -4.79 -5.57 -0.21
CA LEU A 25 -5.89 -6.51 -0.46
C LEU A 25 -6.31 -7.23 0.83
N LEU A 26 -5.36 -7.61 1.67
CA LEU A 26 -5.63 -8.22 2.97
C LEU A 26 -6.38 -7.27 3.92
N VAL A 27 -6.02 -5.97 3.96
CA VAL A 27 -6.74 -4.96 4.74
C VAL A 27 -8.19 -4.84 4.25
N PHE A 28 -8.41 -4.76 2.93
CA PHE A 28 -9.76 -4.75 2.36
C PHE A 28 -10.54 -6.02 2.72
N PHE A 29 -9.90 -7.18 2.68
CA PHE A 29 -10.50 -8.46 3.06
C PHE A 29 -10.91 -8.48 4.55
N LEU A 30 -10.04 -8.04 5.46
CA LEU A 30 -10.38 -7.94 6.88
C LEU A 30 -11.53 -6.96 7.11
N ILE A 31 -11.53 -5.83 6.42
CA ILE A 31 -12.62 -4.85 6.49
C ILE A 31 -13.92 -5.45 5.96
N GLN A 32 -13.88 -6.22 4.88
CA GLN A 32 -15.04 -6.92 4.33
C GLN A 32 -15.67 -7.84 5.39
N LEU A 33 -14.84 -8.64 6.07
CA LEU A 33 -15.25 -9.56 7.13
C LEU A 33 -15.87 -8.81 8.32
N ILE A 34 -15.21 -7.74 8.79
CA ILE A 34 -15.68 -6.96 9.94
C ILE A 34 -16.96 -6.16 9.60
N SER A 35 -17.03 -5.58 8.40
CA SER A 35 -18.13 -4.71 7.97
C SER A 35 -19.37 -5.50 7.52
N LYS A 36 -19.24 -6.81 7.27
CA LYS A 36 -20.29 -7.65 6.68
C LYS A 36 -20.86 -7.10 5.37
N ILE A 37 -20.04 -6.34 4.63
CA ILE A 37 -20.38 -5.80 3.31
C ILE A 37 -19.76 -6.74 2.28
N TYR A 38 -20.50 -7.12 1.26
CA TYR A 38 -19.95 -7.87 0.14
C TYR A 38 -19.24 -6.92 -0.84
N ILE A 39 -17.94 -7.13 -1.05
CA ILE A 39 -17.13 -6.40 -2.03
C ILE A 39 -16.98 -7.30 -3.26
N HIS A 40 -17.39 -6.80 -4.41
CA HIS A 40 -17.34 -7.60 -5.64
C HIS A 40 -15.88 -7.85 -6.06
N PRO A 41 -15.50 -9.04 -6.57
CA PRO A 41 -14.12 -9.32 -7.01
C PRO A 41 -13.54 -8.29 -7.98
N PHE A 42 -14.38 -7.74 -8.85
CA PHE A 42 -14.01 -6.64 -9.76
C PHE A 42 -13.45 -5.41 -9.02
N GLN A 43 -13.98 -5.07 -7.84
CA GLN A 43 -13.50 -3.93 -7.04
C GLN A 43 -12.10 -4.19 -6.46
N TYR A 44 -11.80 -5.43 -6.08
CA TYR A 44 -10.44 -5.82 -5.68
C TYR A 44 -9.44 -5.67 -6.83
N VAL A 45 -9.84 -6.06 -8.05
CA VAL A 45 -9.00 -5.86 -9.25
C VAL A 45 -8.76 -4.38 -9.51
N MET A 46 -9.79 -3.53 -9.40
CA MET A 46 -9.64 -2.08 -9.55
C MET A 46 -8.68 -1.47 -8.52
N ILE A 47 -8.74 -1.91 -7.26
CA ILE A 47 -7.80 -1.49 -6.21
C ILE A 47 -6.39 -1.96 -6.56
N GLY A 48 -6.22 -3.20 -7.01
CA GLY A 48 -4.94 -3.73 -7.47
C GLY A 48 -4.34 -2.91 -8.62
N LEU A 49 -5.16 -2.53 -9.61
CA LEU A 49 -4.72 -1.66 -10.70
C LEU A 49 -4.31 -0.28 -10.22
N ALA A 50 -5.04 0.33 -9.28
CA ALA A 50 -4.66 1.60 -8.68
C ALA A 50 -3.29 1.52 -7.97
N LEU A 51 -3.00 0.40 -7.30
CA LEU A 51 -1.69 0.15 -6.69
C LEU A 51 -0.59 -0.07 -7.73
N VAL A 52 -0.88 -0.70 -8.88
CA VAL A 52 0.09 -0.80 -9.98
C VAL A 52 0.41 0.57 -10.56
N MET A 53 -0.61 1.44 -10.70
CA MET A 53 -0.44 2.81 -11.20
C MET A 53 0.51 3.65 -10.34
N PHE A 54 0.63 3.35 -9.04
CA PHE A 54 1.64 3.99 -8.19
C PHE A 54 3.05 3.83 -8.76
N TYR A 55 3.45 2.62 -9.16
CA TYR A 55 4.80 2.35 -9.68
C TYR A 55 5.01 3.00 -11.04
N THR A 56 4.00 2.97 -11.91
CA THR A 56 4.05 3.63 -13.22
C THR A 56 4.23 5.14 -13.06
N LEU A 57 3.47 5.77 -12.16
CA LEU A 57 3.59 7.20 -11.85
C LEU A 57 4.93 7.52 -11.20
N LEU A 58 5.39 6.69 -10.26
CA LEU A 58 6.67 6.88 -9.59
C LEU A 58 7.82 6.90 -10.61
N ILE A 59 7.89 5.89 -11.50
CA ILE A 59 8.94 5.78 -12.51
C ILE A 59 8.90 6.98 -13.45
N SER A 60 7.75 7.24 -14.08
CA SER A 60 7.59 8.32 -15.07
C SER A 60 7.87 9.72 -14.49
N ILE A 61 7.45 10.00 -13.25
CA ILE A 61 7.74 11.29 -12.61
C ILE A 61 9.20 11.34 -12.16
N SER A 62 9.79 10.23 -11.70
CA SER A 62 11.21 10.18 -11.29
C SER A 62 12.20 10.39 -12.45
N GLU A 63 11.77 10.16 -13.70
CA GLU A 63 12.59 10.49 -14.88
C GLU A 63 12.75 12.00 -15.08
N HIS A 64 11.73 12.77 -14.70
CA HIS A 64 11.70 14.23 -14.89
C HIS A 64 11.87 15.01 -13.59
N SER A 65 11.99 14.36 -12.44
CA SER A 65 12.02 14.99 -11.12
C SER A 65 12.76 14.12 -10.09
N SER A 66 13.13 14.71 -8.94
CA SER A 66 13.70 13.94 -7.82
C SER A 66 12.74 12.88 -7.30
N PHE A 67 13.27 11.72 -6.90
CA PHE A 67 12.59 10.56 -6.34
C PHE A 67 11.65 10.93 -5.20
N LEU A 68 12.08 11.80 -4.27
CA LEU A 68 11.23 12.24 -3.15
C LEU A 68 9.93 12.90 -3.66
N LYS A 69 10.05 13.83 -4.62
CA LYS A 69 8.88 14.50 -5.22
C LYS A 69 8.00 13.51 -5.98
N ALA A 70 8.61 12.65 -6.80
CA ALA A 70 7.90 11.60 -7.54
C ALA A 70 7.14 10.68 -6.60
N TYR A 71 7.78 10.25 -5.51
CA TYR A 71 7.23 9.40 -4.48
C TYR A 71 6.02 10.04 -3.80
N LEU A 72 6.14 11.29 -3.33
CA LEU A 72 5.04 11.99 -2.68
C LEU A 72 3.85 12.19 -3.63
N ILE A 73 4.11 12.62 -4.87
CA ILE A 73 3.03 12.86 -5.84
C ILE A 73 2.31 11.55 -6.18
N ALA A 74 3.05 10.49 -6.48
CA ALA A 74 2.47 9.18 -6.79
C ALA A 74 1.72 8.60 -5.57
N ALA A 75 2.33 8.67 -4.38
CA ALA A 75 1.74 8.16 -3.15
C ALA A 75 0.44 8.88 -2.82
N ILE A 76 0.43 10.22 -2.78
CA ILE A 76 -0.76 11.02 -2.47
C ILE A 76 -1.86 10.78 -3.51
N SER A 77 -1.51 10.69 -4.79
CA SER A 77 -2.48 10.43 -5.86
C SER A 77 -3.20 9.09 -5.67
N VAL A 78 -2.43 8.03 -5.40
CA VAL A 78 -2.99 6.68 -5.22
C VAL A 78 -3.71 6.54 -3.87
N LEU A 79 -3.18 7.10 -2.79
CA LEU A 79 -3.86 7.15 -1.49
C LEU A 79 -5.21 7.85 -1.60
N THR A 80 -5.26 8.99 -2.28
CA THR A 80 -6.49 9.76 -2.46
C THR A 80 -7.50 8.96 -3.29
N LEU A 81 -7.05 8.37 -4.41
CA LEU A 81 -7.89 7.54 -5.28
C LEU A 81 -8.49 6.35 -4.52
N ILE A 82 -7.66 5.56 -3.81
CA ILE A 82 -8.12 4.39 -3.07
C ILE A 82 -9.04 4.80 -1.92
N THR A 83 -8.73 5.87 -1.19
CA THR A 83 -9.55 6.35 -0.07
C THR A 83 -10.92 6.83 -0.53
N LEU A 84 -10.98 7.61 -1.61
CA LEU A 84 -12.24 8.07 -2.19
C LEU A 84 -13.06 6.90 -2.76
N TYR A 85 -12.41 5.96 -3.44
CA TYR A 85 -13.07 4.76 -3.94
C TYR A 85 -13.59 3.86 -2.81
N SER A 86 -12.84 3.72 -1.72
CA SER A 86 -13.27 2.95 -0.56
C SER A 86 -14.50 3.55 0.11
N LYS A 87 -14.61 4.89 0.12
CA LYS A 87 -15.76 5.60 0.68
C LYS A 87 -17.06 5.28 -0.06
N THR A 88 -17.01 5.11 -1.38
CA THR A 88 -18.20 4.75 -2.16
C THR A 88 -18.61 3.29 -1.95
N ILE A 89 -17.66 2.39 -1.72
CA ILE A 89 -17.92 0.96 -1.46
C ILE A 89 -18.48 0.73 -0.05
N LEU A 90 -17.85 1.33 0.97
CA LEU A 90 -18.05 0.95 2.37
C LEU A 90 -19.13 1.78 3.10
N LYS A 91 -19.87 2.63 2.38
CA LYS A 91 -21.01 3.45 2.87
C LYS A 91 -20.80 4.06 4.27
N GLY A 92 -19.62 4.66 4.51
CA GLY A 92 -19.26 5.28 5.78
C GLY A 92 -17.83 5.83 5.78
N LEU A 93 -17.49 6.69 6.74
CA LEU A 93 -16.15 7.32 6.81
C LEU A 93 -15.14 6.54 7.67
N LYS A 94 -15.60 5.66 8.58
CA LYS A 94 -14.74 4.95 9.53
C LYS A 94 -13.71 4.05 8.83
N PHE A 95 -14.16 3.20 7.91
CA PHE A 95 -13.29 2.24 7.22
C PHE A 95 -12.38 2.86 6.15
N PRO A 96 -12.83 3.82 5.31
CA PRO A 96 -11.93 4.53 4.40
C PRO A 96 -10.80 5.28 5.12
N LEU A 97 -11.08 5.83 6.31
CA LEU A 97 -10.05 6.49 7.12
C LEU A 97 -8.99 5.47 7.60
N LEU A 98 -9.43 4.28 8.02
CA LEU A 98 -8.54 3.18 8.41
C LEU A 98 -7.68 2.71 7.22
N ILE A 99 -8.28 2.58 6.03
CA ILE A 99 -7.55 2.23 4.80
C ILE A 99 -6.50 3.29 4.49
N CYS A 100 -6.88 4.57 4.49
CA CYS A 100 -5.97 5.70 4.27
C CYS A 100 -4.81 5.68 5.27
N PHE A 101 -5.10 5.50 6.57
CA PHE A 101 -4.07 5.39 7.59
C PHE A 101 -3.14 4.19 7.36
N SER A 102 -3.69 3.01 7.09
CA SER A 102 -2.90 1.79 6.85
C SER A 102 -1.98 1.91 5.62
N LEU A 103 -2.49 2.49 4.53
CA LEU A 103 -1.72 2.77 3.32
C LEU A 103 -0.66 3.84 3.58
N GLY A 104 -0.99 4.93 4.29
CA GLY A 104 -0.04 5.98 4.65
C GLY A 104 1.15 5.44 5.46
N VAL A 105 0.88 4.56 6.44
CA VAL A 105 1.92 3.86 7.21
C VAL A 105 2.77 2.97 6.30
N LEU A 106 2.15 2.18 5.43
CA LEU A 106 2.86 1.30 4.49
C LEU A 106 3.79 2.06 3.54
N TYR A 107 3.29 3.15 2.94
CA TYR A 107 4.08 3.97 2.02
C TYR A 107 5.21 4.68 2.77
N SER A 108 4.94 5.25 3.95
CA SER A 108 5.99 5.84 4.79
C SER A 108 7.08 4.82 5.14
N TYR A 109 6.69 3.59 5.48
CA TYR A 109 7.60 2.50 5.79
C TYR A 109 8.46 2.08 4.59
N ILE A 110 7.87 1.99 3.39
CA ILE A 110 8.61 1.70 2.15
C ILE A 110 9.63 2.79 1.85
N TYR A 111 9.25 4.05 2.03
CA TYR A 111 10.16 5.17 1.86
C TYR A 111 11.39 5.05 2.77
N ILE A 112 11.20 4.67 4.03
CA ILE A 112 12.28 4.42 5.00
C ILE A 112 13.17 3.26 4.52
N ILE A 113 12.59 2.14 4.07
CA ILE A 113 13.34 0.99 3.55
C ILE A 113 14.24 1.39 2.37
N ILE A 114 13.72 2.21 1.46
CA ILE A 114 14.46 2.61 0.26
C ILE A 114 15.65 3.51 0.61
N GLN A 115 15.52 4.37 1.62
CA GLN A 115 16.65 5.15 2.13
C GLN A 115 17.71 4.30 2.83
N LEU A 116 17.31 3.19 3.46
CA LEU A 116 18.20 2.30 4.19
C LEU A 116 18.84 1.27 3.25
N GLU A 117 19.79 1.70 2.41
CA GLU A 117 20.41 0.83 1.40
C GLU A 117 20.93 -0.50 1.97
N ASN A 118 21.64 -0.43 3.10
CA ASN A 118 22.29 -1.59 3.76
C ASN A 118 21.40 -2.31 4.78
N TYR A 119 20.31 -1.69 5.25
CA TYR A 119 19.42 -2.25 6.27
C TYR A 119 18.03 -2.59 5.74
N ALA A 120 17.84 -2.56 4.41
CA ALA A 120 16.55 -2.79 3.77
C ALA A 120 15.96 -4.16 4.14
N LEU A 121 16.79 -5.22 4.16
CA LEU A 121 16.33 -6.59 4.44
C LEU A 121 15.95 -6.79 5.92
N LEU A 122 16.72 -6.19 6.84
CA LEU A 122 16.44 -6.23 8.28
C LEU A 122 15.18 -5.40 8.61
N THR A 123 15.13 -4.17 8.12
CA THR A 123 13.99 -3.29 8.36
C THR A 123 12.73 -3.88 7.76
N GLY A 124 12.84 -4.41 6.53
CA GLY A 124 11.80 -5.14 5.79
C GLY A 124 11.22 -6.33 6.56
N SER A 125 12.08 -7.20 7.09
CA SER A 125 11.64 -8.39 7.82
C SER A 125 10.98 -8.06 9.16
N ILE A 126 11.48 -7.05 9.88
CA ILE A 126 10.87 -6.58 11.14
C ILE A 126 9.47 -6.01 10.90
N GLY A 127 9.30 -5.15 9.90
CA GLY A 127 7.97 -4.58 9.62
C GLY A 127 6.99 -5.65 9.11
N LEU A 128 7.45 -6.56 8.25
CA LEU A 128 6.68 -7.74 7.86
C LEU A 128 6.22 -8.58 9.05
N PHE A 129 7.12 -8.84 10.01
CA PHE A 129 6.84 -9.58 11.22
C PHE A 129 5.77 -8.88 12.07
N ILE A 130 5.90 -7.57 12.27
CA ILE A 130 4.92 -6.76 13.01
C ILE A 130 3.55 -6.80 12.34
N ILE A 131 3.51 -6.62 11.01
CA ILE A 131 2.25 -6.63 10.26
C ILE A 131 1.59 -8.02 10.33
N LEU A 132 2.37 -9.09 10.17
CA LEU A 132 1.88 -10.45 10.34
C LEU A 132 1.33 -10.69 11.75
N ALA A 133 2.03 -10.23 12.80
CA ALA A 133 1.57 -10.32 14.16
C ALA A 133 0.22 -9.61 14.36
N ILE A 134 0.07 -8.37 13.85
CA ILE A 134 -1.19 -7.62 13.90
C ILE A 134 -2.32 -8.41 13.24
N ILE A 135 -2.06 -9.00 12.06
CA ILE A 135 -3.05 -9.79 11.32
C ILE A 135 -3.44 -11.05 12.13
N MET A 136 -2.47 -11.78 12.67
CA MET A 136 -2.72 -12.99 13.46
C MET A 136 -3.60 -12.70 14.68
N PHE A 137 -3.27 -11.65 15.44
CA PHE A 137 -4.05 -11.28 16.63
C PHE A 137 -5.42 -10.68 16.28
N SER A 138 -5.52 -9.94 15.17
CA SER A 138 -6.80 -9.38 14.70
C SER A 138 -7.75 -10.46 14.18
N SER A 139 -7.22 -11.46 13.47
CA SER A 139 -7.99 -12.59 12.93
C SER A 139 -8.67 -13.41 14.03
N LYS A 140 -8.10 -13.47 15.24
CA LYS A 140 -8.66 -14.21 16.38
C LYS A 140 -10.03 -13.69 16.83
N LYS A 141 -10.36 -12.42 16.54
CA LYS A 141 -11.67 -11.83 16.88
C LYS A 141 -12.70 -11.99 15.77
N ILE A 142 -12.32 -12.56 14.62
CA ILE A 142 -13.21 -12.78 13.49
C ILE A 142 -13.87 -14.15 13.69
N ASP A 143 -15.19 -14.17 13.75
CA ASP A 143 -15.98 -15.39 13.88
C ASP A 143 -16.08 -16.05 12.49
N TRP A 144 -15.21 -17.02 12.22
CA TRP A 144 -15.09 -17.69 10.92
C TRP A 144 -16.25 -18.65 10.60
N GLN A 145 -17.23 -18.81 11.51
CA GLN A 145 -18.30 -19.80 11.40
C GLN A 145 -19.66 -19.25 10.92
N LYS A 146 -19.70 -18.26 10.02
CA LYS A 146 -20.92 -17.88 9.30
C LYS A 146 -20.74 -17.75 7.81
#